data_AF-A0A0B1R020-F1
#
_entry.id   AF-A0A0B1R020-F1
#
_cell.length_a   1.000
_cell.length_b   1.000
_cell.length_c   1.000
_cell.angle_alpha   90.00
_cell.angle_beta   90.00
_cell.angle_gamma   90.00
#
_symmetry.space_group_name_H-M   'P 1'
#
loop_
_entity.id
_entity.type
_entity.pdbx_description
1 polymer ?
#
loop_
_entity_poly.entity_id
_entity_poly.type
_entity_poly.pdbx_seq_one_letter_code
_entity_poly.pdbx_strand_id
1 'polypeptide(L)'
;MLVTSCLVLLLCWLFFSDFVRWSCWALYWLWRFADFPHIHRYAAERINLLATTGNGAESVGLSQWRDVMNHTAGILFVPMVPLIAVTSWALARHPALGFRSRRAIDIHSLPRVMATFAPSVIPVLSGHRGDGLMNDTTPENAWAQKPEEFAAVHGLIKRQVLDREAATALFDAQTGPAMTPPAQWLPHERALLAVFGLQVFSGDRKAATKLLDDLNRSCLIRRLFRAPEFRTEPVWQVAEKHVARVLASPGVSEWLKTHRTVRSALVGLYGRDLRLPPARFRWLKGCDRTLWYGLHTADTAKVFVEGAGIVAQARAEQLAARLGLPCPPLM
;
A
#
# COMPACT_ATOMS: atom_id res chain seq x y z
N MET A 1 -57.90 7.95 -2.20
CA MET A 1 -57.57 8.19 -3.61
C MET A 1 -58.51 9.20 -4.26
N LEU A 2 -59.83 8.97 -4.35
CA LEU A 2 -60.74 9.95 -4.98
C LEU A 2 -60.90 11.24 -4.14
N VAL A 3 -61.11 11.11 -2.82
CA VAL A 3 -61.23 12.26 -1.90
C VAL A 3 -59.92 13.06 -1.82
N THR A 4 -58.78 12.37 -1.77
CA THR A 4 -57.45 13.00 -1.78
C THR A 4 -57.17 13.74 -3.08
N SER A 5 -57.58 13.20 -4.23
CA SER A 5 -57.45 13.88 -5.52
C SER A 5 -58.39 15.09 -5.63
N CYS A 6 -59.62 15.00 -5.12
CA CYS A 6 -60.53 16.15 -5.08
C CYS A 6 -60.01 17.28 -4.18
N LEU A 7 -59.41 16.92 -3.03
CA LEU A 7 -58.85 17.88 -2.09
C LEU A 7 -57.59 18.57 -2.67
N VAL A 8 -56.76 17.82 -3.40
CA VAL A 8 -55.62 18.37 -4.15
C VAL A 8 -56.08 19.28 -5.28
N LEU A 9 -57.10 18.90 -6.06
CA LEU A 9 -57.66 19.75 -7.12
C LEU A 9 -58.26 21.05 -6.57
N LEU A 10 -58.92 20.98 -5.40
CA LEU A 10 -59.48 22.14 -4.72
C LEU A 10 -58.40 23.07 -4.17
N LEU A 11 -57.30 22.53 -3.63
CA LEU A 11 -56.13 23.30 -3.23
C LEU A 11 -55.42 23.93 -4.44
N CYS A 12 -55.25 23.18 -5.53
CA CYS A 12 -54.68 23.70 -6.77
C CYS A 12 -55.53 24.82 -7.39
N TRP A 13 -56.85 24.77 -7.22
CA TRP A 13 -57.76 25.85 -7.64
C TRP A 13 -57.65 27.08 -6.72
N LEU A 14 -57.67 26.88 -5.41
CA LEU A 14 -57.59 27.97 -4.41
C LEU A 14 -56.26 28.74 -4.48
N PHE A 15 -55.15 28.05 -4.72
CA PHE A 15 -53.81 28.64 -4.80
C PHE A 15 -53.32 28.83 -6.24
N PHE A 16 -54.21 28.76 -7.24
CA PHE A 16 -53.82 28.86 -8.64
C PHE A 16 -53.20 30.22 -8.97
N SER A 17 -53.83 31.31 -8.51
CA SER A 17 -53.33 32.68 -8.73
C SER A 17 -51.96 32.91 -8.08
N ASP A 18 -51.76 32.40 -6.86
CA ASP A 18 -50.46 32.43 -6.19
C ASP A 18 -49.41 31.62 -6.95
N PHE A 19 -49.77 30.44 -7.45
CA PHE A 19 -48.87 29.60 -8.24
C PHE A 19 -48.48 30.25 -9.57
N VAL A 20 -49.41 30.91 -10.26
CA VAL A 20 -49.14 31.70 -11.48
C VAL A 20 -48.17 32.84 -11.14
N ARG A 21 -48.41 33.56 -10.05
CA ARG A 21 -47.56 34.67 -9.61
C ARG A 21 -46.13 34.22 -9.30
N TRP A 22 -45.97 33.14 -8.52
CA TRP A 22 -44.65 32.63 -8.14
C TRP A 22 -43.89 32.03 -9.31
N SER A 23 -44.57 31.28 -10.19
CA SER A 23 -43.95 30.72 -11.40
C SER A 23 -43.48 31.81 -12.36
N CYS A 24 -44.31 32.84 -12.59
CA CYS A 24 -43.94 34.00 -13.41
C CYS A 24 -42.81 34.80 -12.78
N TRP A 25 -42.83 35.02 -11.45
CA TRP A 25 -41.78 35.75 -10.73
C TRP A 25 -40.43 35.02 -10.80
N ALA A 26 -40.40 33.70 -10.60
CA ALA A 26 -39.18 32.91 -10.68
C ALA A 26 -38.56 32.95 -12.10
N LEU A 27 -39.39 32.77 -13.13
CA LEU A 27 -38.95 32.82 -14.53
C LEU A 27 -38.53 34.25 -14.94
N TYR A 28 -39.21 35.28 -14.43
CA TYR A 28 -38.88 36.67 -14.69
C TYR A 28 -37.45 36.98 -14.25
N TRP A 29 -37.08 36.59 -13.03
CA TRP A 29 -35.72 36.79 -12.53
C TRP A 29 -34.69 35.97 -13.31
N LEU A 30 -35.00 34.72 -13.66
CA LEU A 30 -34.12 33.89 -14.48
C LEU A 30 -33.84 34.53 -15.85
N TRP A 31 -34.87 35.04 -16.53
CA TRP A 31 -34.71 35.76 -17.80
C TRP A 31 -33.97 37.07 -17.64
N ARG A 32 -34.17 37.78 -16.52
CA ARG A 32 -33.44 39.02 -16.22
C ARG A 32 -31.96 38.78 -15.98
N PHE A 33 -31.59 37.67 -15.34
CA PHE A 33 -30.17 37.28 -15.18
C PHE A 33 -29.53 36.81 -16.49
N ALA A 34 -30.31 36.26 -17.42
CA ALA A 34 -29.85 35.83 -18.73
C ALA A 34 -29.94 36.93 -19.81
N ASP A 35 -30.30 38.17 -19.46
CA ASP A 35 -30.47 39.28 -20.40
C ASP A 35 -29.11 39.87 -20.82
N PHE A 36 -28.60 39.44 -21.98
CA PHE A 36 -27.37 39.98 -22.57
C PHE A 36 -27.66 40.87 -23.79
N PRO A 37 -26.80 41.84 -24.13
CA PRO A 37 -27.05 42.82 -25.19
C PRO A 37 -27.44 42.21 -26.57
N HIS A 38 -26.94 41.02 -26.89
CA HIS A 38 -27.19 40.36 -28.18
C HIS A 38 -28.52 39.60 -28.23
N ILE A 39 -29.06 39.19 -27.08
CA ILE A 39 -30.35 38.47 -26.97
C ILE A 39 -31.43 39.31 -26.30
N HIS A 40 -31.15 40.60 -26.05
CA HIS A 40 -32.02 41.49 -25.30
C HIS A 40 -33.43 41.54 -25.86
N ARG A 41 -33.59 41.64 -27.19
CA ARG A 41 -34.92 41.67 -27.83
C ARG A 41 -35.73 40.40 -27.56
N TYR A 42 -35.05 39.25 -27.54
CA TYR A 42 -35.65 37.93 -27.32
C TYR A 42 -35.97 37.67 -25.83
N ALA A 43 -35.13 38.17 -24.92
CA ALA A 43 -35.36 38.10 -23.48
C ALA A 43 -36.45 39.09 -23.04
N ALA A 44 -36.42 40.33 -23.54
CA ALA A 44 -37.36 41.39 -23.18
C ALA A 44 -38.81 41.03 -23.51
N GLU A 45 -39.08 40.39 -24.65
CA GLU A 45 -40.42 39.93 -25.02
C GLU A 45 -40.99 38.94 -23.99
N ARG A 46 -40.15 38.01 -23.52
CA ARG A 46 -40.53 37.01 -22.49
C ARG A 46 -40.64 37.60 -21.10
N ILE A 47 -39.74 38.52 -20.75
CA ILE A 47 -39.77 39.25 -19.47
C ILE A 47 -41.07 40.07 -19.36
N ASN A 48 -41.44 40.79 -20.42
CA ASN A 48 -42.67 41.58 -20.46
C ASN A 48 -43.91 40.69 -20.38
N LEU A 49 -43.93 39.55 -21.10
CA LEU A 49 -45.02 38.59 -21.08
C LEU A 49 -45.19 37.91 -19.70
N LEU A 50 -44.08 37.65 -18.98
CA LEU A 50 -44.11 37.16 -17.59
C LEU A 50 -44.58 38.24 -16.60
N ALA A 51 -44.18 39.50 -16.81
CA ALA A 51 -44.58 40.61 -15.95
C ALA A 51 -46.07 40.95 -16.09
N THR A 52 -46.61 40.97 -17.32
CA THR A 52 -48.04 41.20 -17.56
C THR A 52 -48.89 40.06 -17.00
N THR A 53 -48.49 38.81 -17.23
CA THR A 53 -49.21 37.63 -16.72
C THR A 53 -49.11 37.50 -15.19
N GLY A 54 -47.96 37.83 -14.61
CA GLY A 54 -47.75 37.81 -13.16
C GLY A 54 -48.52 38.91 -12.40
N ASN A 55 -48.61 40.11 -12.98
CA ASN A 55 -49.39 41.21 -12.40
C ASN A 55 -50.91 41.02 -12.57
N GLY A 56 -51.33 40.26 -13.59
CA GLY A 56 -52.73 39.90 -13.86
C GLY A 56 -53.15 38.52 -13.36
N ALA A 57 -52.41 37.92 -12.41
CA ALA A 57 -52.54 36.51 -12.02
C ALA A 57 -53.95 36.08 -11.55
N GLU A 58 -54.78 37.02 -11.10
CA GLU A 58 -56.18 36.75 -10.68
C GLU A 58 -57.14 36.54 -11.86
N SER A 59 -56.79 37.04 -13.05
CA SER A 59 -57.62 36.96 -14.27
C SER A 59 -57.15 35.90 -15.29
N VAL A 60 -56.01 35.26 -15.03
CA VAL A 60 -55.37 34.33 -15.98
C VAL A 60 -55.93 32.92 -15.79
N GLY A 61 -56.44 32.34 -16.87
CA GLY A 61 -56.87 30.93 -16.90
C GLY A 61 -55.72 29.93 -17.09
N LEU A 62 -55.99 28.65 -16.84
CA LEU A 62 -55.01 27.55 -16.97
C LEU A 62 -54.39 27.42 -18.37
N SER A 63 -55.19 27.60 -19.43
CA SER A 63 -54.71 27.54 -20.81
C SER A 63 -53.72 28.67 -21.11
N GLN A 64 -54.08 29.89 -20.74
CA GLN A 64 -53.24 31.07 -20.93
C GLN A 64 -51.93 30.97 -20.14
N TRP A 65 -51.98 30.49 -18.90
CA TRP A 65 -50.77 30.23 -18.12
C TRP A 65 -49.88 29.16 -18.77
N ARG A 66 -50.45 28.06 -19.26
CA ARG A 66 -49.69 27.01 -19.95
C ARG A 66 -49.00 27.52 -21.21
N ASP A 67 -49.67 28.36 -21.99
CA ASP A 67 -49.09 28.95 -23.21
C ASP A 67 -47.93 29.88 -22.87
N VAL A 68 -48.10 30.72 -21.85
CA VAL A 68 -47.04 31.58 -21.29
C VAL A 68 -45.85 30.71 -20.85
N MET A 69 -46.08 29.66 -20.06
CA MET A 69 -45.02 28.75 -19.62
C MET A 69 -44.33 28.04 -20.79
N ASN A 70 -45.04 27.58 -21.82
CA ASN A 70 -44.43 26.96 -23.00
C ASN A 70 -43.49 27.93 -23.73
N HIS A 71 -43.86 29.21 -23.80
CA HIS A 71 -43.03 30.24 -24.43
C HIS A 71 -41.82 30.66 -23.58
N THR A 72 -41.89 30.56 -22.26
CA THR A 72 -40.90 31.14 -21.34
C THR A 72 -40.03 30.13 -20.58
N ALA A 73 -40.50 28.89 -20.40
CA ALA A 73 -39.82 27.89 -19.58
C ALA A 73 -38.51 27.33 -20.19
N GLY A 74 -38.26 27.60 -21.48
CA GLY A 74 -37.04 27.15 -22.17
C GLY A 74 -35.73 27.60 -21.50
N ILE A 75 -35.77 28.69 -20.71
CA ILE A 75 -34.61 29.15 -19.94
C ILE A 75 -34.12 28.16 -18.88
N LEU A 76 -35.00 27.29 -18.38
CA LEU A 76 -34.64 26.27 -17.39
C LEU A 76 -33.63 25.24 -17.94
N PHE A 77 -33.53 25.09 -19.27
CA PHE A 77 -32.53 24.23 -19.89
C PHE A 77 -31.11 24.82 -19.85
N VAL A 78 -30.97 26.15 -19.77
CA VAL A 78 -29.67 26.83 -19.75
C VAL A 78 -28.79 26.39 -18.58
N PRO A 79 -29.26 26.37 -17.31
CA PRO A 79 -28.47 25.85 -16.20
C PRO A 79 -28.33 24.31 -16.21
N MET A 80 -29.20 23.59 -16.95
CA MET A 80 -29.12 22.14 -17.06
C MET A 80 -27.96 21.68 -17.97
N VAL A 81 -27.64 22.45 -19.01
CA VAL A 81 -26.51 22.16 -19.92
C VAL A 81 -25.17 22.03 -19.19
N PRO A 82 -24.70 23.01 -18.37
CA PRO A 82 -23.45 22.86 -17.64
C PRO A 82 -23.50 21.73 -16.62
N LEU A 83 -24.66 21.49 -15.98
CA LEU A 83 -24.83 20.36 -15.05
C LEU A 83 -24.64 19.01 -15.76
N ILE A 84 -25.27 18.83 -16.93
CA ILE A 84 -25.11 17.63 -17.75
C ILE A 84 -23.66 17.50 -18.23
N ALA A 85 -23.03 18.60 -18.65
CA ALA A 85 -21.64 18.56 -19.11
C ALA A 85 -20.68 18.16 -17.98
N VAL A 86 -20.82 18.75 -16.79
CA VAL A 86 -19.99 18.45 -15.61
C VAL A 86 -20.22 17.02 -15.13
N THR A 87 -21.47 16.58 -15.02
CA THR A 87 -21.80 15.20 -14.60
C THR A 87 -21.32 14.17 -15.61
N SER A 88 -21.47 14.43 -16.91
CA SER A 88 -20.97 13.55 -17.97
C SER A 88 -19.44 13.47 -17.96
N TRP A 89 -18.77 14.60 -17.77
CA TRP A 89 -17.31 14.65 -17.65
C TRP A 89 -16.81 13.94 -16.38
N ALA A 90 -17.45 14.16 -15.25
CA ALA A 90 -17.14 13.51 -13.99
C ALA A 90 -17.34 12.00 -14.08
N LEU A 91 -18.45 11.55 -14.69
CA LEU A 91 -18.72 10.15 -14.94
C LEU A 91 -17.65 9.55 -15.85
N ALA A 92 -17.35 10.17 -17.01
CA ALA A 92 -16.33 9.69 -17.94
C ALA A 92 -14.93 9.57 -17.31
N ARG A 93 -14.62 10.41 -16.31
CA ARG A 93 -13.37 10.36 -15.54
C ARG A 93 -13.43 9.47 -14.30
N HIS A 94 -14.59 8.94 -13.94
CA HIS A 94 -14.77 8.20 -12.71
C HIS A 94 -13.96 6.89 -12.75
N PRO A 95 -13.08 6.64 -11.75
CA PRO A 95 -12.16 5.50 -11.76
C PRO A 95 -12.88 4.14 -11.69
N ALA A 96 -14.13 4.11 -11.21
CA ALA A 96 -14.94 2.88 -11.18
C ALA A 96 -15.58 2.51 -12.52
N LEU A 97 -15.48 3.35 -13.56
CA LEU A 97 -15.95 2.96 -14.89
C LEU A 97 -15.04 1.87 -15.47
N GLY A 98 -15.66 0.78 -15.92
CA GLY A 98 -14.99 -0.43 -16.44
C GLY A 98 -14.10 -0.24 -17.67
N PHE A 99 -14.01 0.98 -18.23
CA PHE A 99 -13.10 1.31 -19.31
C PHE A 99 -11.62 1.31 -18.88
N ARG A 100 -11.32 1.52 -17.59
CA ARG A 100 -9.93 1.56 -17.09
C ARG A 100 -9.48 0.28 -16.39
N SER A 101 -10.38 -0.43 -15.70
CA SER A 101 -10.09 -1.73 -15.09
C SER A 101 -11.18 -2.75 -15.44
N ARG A 102 -10.80 -3.84 -16.11
CA ARG A 102 -11.72 -4.95 -16.46
C ARG A 102 -12.27 -5.70 -15.24
N ARG A 103 -11.72 -5.45 -14.04
CA ARG A 103 -12.10 -6.10 -12.78
C ARG A 103 -12.11 -5.05 -11.67
N ALA A 104 -13.04 -5.18 -10.72
CA ALA A 104 -12.99 -4.41 -9.48
C ALA A 104 -11.75 -4.85 -8.68
N ILE A 105 -10.82 -3.92 -8.48
CA ILE A 105 -9.60 -4.13 -7.71
C ILE A 105 -9.77 -3.40 -6.38
N ASP A 106 -9.53 -4.13 -5.31
CA ASP A 106 -9.63 -3.65 -3.93
C ASP A 106 -8.35 -4.03 -3.16
N ILE A 107 -8.18 -3.50 -1.96
CA ILE A 107 -7.04 -3.77 -1.08
C ILE A 107 -6.86 -5.27 -0.80
N HIS A 108 -7.94 -6.06 -0.85
CA HIS A 108 -7.92 -7.51 -0.66
C HIS A 108 -7.63 -8.31 -1.94
N SER A 109 -7.97 -7.77 -3.12
CA SER A 109 -7.80 -8.48 -4.40
C SER A 109 -6.50 -8.11 -5.13
N LEU A 110 -6.03 -6.87 -4.96
CA LEU A 110 -4.79 -6.38 -5.60
C LEU A 110 -3.55 -7.21 -5.23
N PRO A 111 -3.27 -7.53 -3.94
CA PRO A 111 -2.07 -8.27 -3.59
C PRO A 111 -2.03 -9.67 -4.22
N ARG A 112 -3.20 -10.32 -4.39
CA ARG A 112 -3.32 -11.63 -5.05
C ARG A 112 -3.00 -11.56 -6.54
N VAL A 113 -3.40 -10.47 -7.22
CA VAL A 113 -3.02 -10.24 -8.62
C VAL A 113 -1.53 -9.94 -8.72
N MET A 114 -1.02 -9.08 -7.84
CA MET A 114 0.40 -8.69 -7.78
C MET A 114 1.33 -9.86 -7.48
N ALA A 115 0.89 -10.88 -6.74
CA ALA A 115 1.67 -12.09 -6.47
C ALA A 115 2.18 -12.80 -7.75
N THR A 116 1.53 -12.60 -8.90
CA THR A 116 1.99 -13.13 -10.19
C THR A 116 3.23 -12.41 -10.72
N PHE A 117 3.32 -11.10 -10.47
CA PHE A 117 4.37 -10.21 -10.98
C PHE A 117 5.48 -9.95 -9.96
N ALA A 118 5.12 -9.86 -8.68
CA ALA A 118 5.99 -9.60 -7.55
C ALA A 118 5.89 -10.76 -6.54
N PRO A 119 6.70 -11.82 -6.70
CA PRO A 119 6.68 -12.99 -5.83
C PRO A 119 6.90 -12.67 -4.34
N SER A 120 7.60 -11.57 -4.03
CA SER A 120 7.87 -11.12 -2.66
C SER A 120 6.61 -10.85 -1.84
N VAL A 121 5.45 -10.67 -2.48
CA VAL A 121 4.15 -10.48 -1.82
C VAL A 121 3.57 -11.82 -1.33
N ILE A 122 3.98 -12.96 -1.92
CA ILE A 122 3.41 -14.28 -1.62
C ILE A 122 3.53 -14.66 -0.13
N PRO A 123 4.68 -14.51 0.54
CA PRO A 123 4.78 -14.84 1.97
C PRO A 123 3.91 -13.91 2.85
N VAL A 124 3.64 -12.68 2.40
CA VAL A 124 2.79 -11.73 3.13
C VAL A 124 1.31 -12.15 3.07
N LEU A 125 0.92 -12.82 1.99
CA LEU A 125 -0.45 -13.30 1.79
C LEU A 125 -0.83 -14.46 2.70
N SER A 126 0.12 -15.17 3.34
CA SER A 126 -0.20 -16.22 4.32
C SER A 126 -0.88 -15.66 5.57
N GLY A 127 -0.51 -14.45 5.98
CA GLY A 127 -1.09 -13.74 7.12
C GLY A 127 -2.30 -12.87 6.75
N HIS A 128 -2.72 -12.84 5.49
CA HIS A 128 -3.77 -11.93 5.03
C HIS A 128 -5.16 -12.40 5.50
N ARG A 129 -5.58 -11.92 6.67
CA ARG A 129 -6.94 -12.05 7.23
C ARG A 129 -7.83 -10.89 6.76
N GLY A 130 -9.05 -10.78 7.29
CA GLY A 130 -10.04 -9.75 6.92
C GLY A 130 -9.43 -8.37 6.65
N ASP A 131 -8.80 -7.74 7.64
CA ASP A 131 -8.16 -6.43 7.52
C ASP A 131 -6.69 -6.49 7.01
N GLY A 132 -6.30 -7.62 6.42
CA GLY A 132 -4.91 -7.91 6.07
C GLY A 132 -3.98 -7.96 7.29
N LEU A 133 -2.84 -7.25 7.20
CA LEU A 133 -1.83 -7.15 8.27
C LEU A 133 -1.94 -5.86 9.09
N MET A 134 -2.93 -5.00 8.81
CA MET A 134 -3.01 -3.67 9.43
C MET A 134 -3.19 -3.75 10.95
N ASN A 135 -4.00 -4.70 11.42
CA ASN A 135 -4.33 -4.91 12.83
C ASN A 135 -3.67 -6.17 13.41
N ASP A 136 -2.64 -6.71 12.75
CA ASP A 136 -1.98 -7.93 13.19
C ASP A 136 -0.91 -7.65 14.23
N THR A 137 -1.17 -8.06 15.47
CA THR A 137 -0.25 -7.90 16.62
C THR A 137 0.64 -9.12 16.86
N THR A 138 0.66 -10.10 15.96
CA THR A 138 1.55 -11.27 16.09
C THR A 138 3.02 -10.84 16.11
N PRO A 139 3.89 -11.51 16.88
CA PRO A 139 5.29 -11.12 17.03
C PRO A 139 6.08 -11.12 15.70
N GLU A 140 5.68 -11.97 14.76
CA GLU A 140 6.25 -12.05 13.41
C GLU A 140 5.95 -10.79 12.58
N ASN A 141 4.78 -10.18 12.76
CA ASN A 141 4.32 -9.03 11.99
C ASN A 141 4.48 -7.70 12.73
N ALA A 142 4.66 -7.73 14.05
CA ALA A 142 4.97 -6.57 14.89
C ALA A 142 6.11 -5.72 14.31
N TRP A 143 6.00 -4.39 14.44
CA TRP A 143 7.03 -3.46 14.00
C TRP A 143 8.32 -3.60 14.82
N ALA A 144 9.41 -3.02 14.34
CA ALA A 144 10.67 -3.01 15.08
C ALA A 144 10.48 -2.21 16.37
N GLN A 145 10.99 -2.74 17.49
CA GLN A 145 10.99 -2.03 18.76
C GLN A 145 11.84 -0.77 18.67
N LYS A 146 11.37 0.30 19.33
CA LYS A 146 12.20 1.47 19.57
C LYS A 146 13.31 1.14 20.58
N PRO A 147 14.44 1.85 20.57
CA PRO A 147 15.49 1.64 21.57
C PRO A 147 15.00 1.74 23.02
N GLU A 148 14.07 2.65 23.29
CA GLU A 148 13.44 2.81 24.61
C GLU A 148 12.59 1.60 25.02
N GLU A 149 11.76 1.10 24.10
CA GLU A 149 10.92 -0.08 24.30
C GLU A 149 11.80 -1.32 24.52
N PHE A 150 12.84 -1.49 23.71
CA PHE A 150 13.81 -2.58 23.83
C PHE A 150 14.56 -2.52 25.17
N ALA A 151 15.02 -1.34 25.58
CA ALA A 151 15.68 -1.17 26.86
C ALA A 151 14.75 -1.46 28.05
N ALA A 152 13.47 -1.10 27.95
CA ALA A 152 12.47 -1.41 28.97
C ALA A 152 12.16 -2.91 29.05
N VAL A 153 11.95 -3.58 27.91
CA VAL A 153 11.66 -5.03 27.84
C VAL A 153 12.80 -5.86 28.42
N HIS A 154 14.05 -5.45 28.16
CA HIS A 154 15.25 -6.16 28.64
C HIS A 154 15.80 -5.63 29.97
N GLY A 155 15.14 -4.66 30.61
CA GLY A 155 15.56 -4.11 31.91
C GLY A 155 16.95 -3.46 31.89
N LEU A 156 17.35 -2.86 30.78
CA LEU A 156 18.71 -2.33 30.57
C LEU A 156 18.96 -1.00 31.30
N ILE A 157 17.92 -0.30 31.75
CA ILE A 157 18.06 0.99 32.42
C ILE A 157 17.82 0.83 33.91
N LYS A 158 18.85 1.10 34.72
CA LYS A 158 18.79 1.12 36.17
C LYS A 158 19.10 2.54 36.65
N ARG A 159 18.16 3.16 37.38
CA ARG A 159 18.33 4.52 37.93
C ARG A 159 18.76 5.56 36.88
N GLN A 160 18.12 5.55 35.70
CA GLN A 160 18.44 6.41 34.55
C GLN A 160 19.85 6.22 33.94
N VAL A 161 20.55 5.15 34.30
CA VAL A 161 21.85 4.78 33.71
C VAL A 161 21.69 3.46 32.95
N LEU A 162 22.30 3.38 31.77
CA LEU A 162 22.37 2.14 30.99
C LEU A 162 23.34 1.16 31.65
N ASP A 163 22.84 -0.03 31.97
CA ASP A 163 23.64 -1.16 32.40
C ASP A 163 24.44 -1.71 31.21
N ARG A 164 25.73 -1.38 31.17
CA ARG A 164 26.60 -1.70 30.04
C ARG A 164 26.85 -3.20 29.92
N GLU A 165 27.06 -3.89 31.04
CA GLU A 165 27.35 -5.34 31.03
C GLU A 165 26.15 -6.14 30.54
N ALA A 166 24.95 -5.78 31.03
CA ALA A 166 23.71 -6.40 30.56
C ALA A 166 23.44 -6.10 29.07
N ALA A 167 23.71 -4.86 28.63
CA ALA A 167 23.55 -4.48 27.23
C ALA A 167 24.54 -5.22 26.33
N THR A 168 25.82 -5.32 26.73
CA THR A 168 26.84 -6.09 26.01
C THR A 168 26.40 -7.54 25.83
N ALA A 169 26.11 -8.25 26.94
CA ALA A 169 25.69 -9.65 26.89
C ALA A 169 24.45 -9.88 26.00
N LEU A 170 23.51 -8.93 25.99
CA LEU A 170 22.33 -9.00 25.14
C LEU A 170 22.68 -8.81 23.65
N PHE A 171 23.55 -7.86 23.31
CA PHE A 171 24.01 -7.65 21.94
C PHE A 171 24.88 -8.80 21.43
N ASP A 172 25.66 -9.45 22.30
CA ASP A 172 26.40 -10.66 21.94
C ASP A 172 25.46 -11.82 21.66
N ALA A 173 24.42 -11.98 22.48
CA ALA A 173 23.39 -12.98 22.25
C ALA A 173 22.69 -12.81 20.88
N GLN A 174 22.58 -11.58 20.36
CA GLN A 174 22.05 -11.35 19.01
C GLN A 174 22.94 -11.95 17.91
N THR A 175 24.26 -11.99 18.10
CA THR A 175 25.21 -12.52 17.11
C THR A 175 25.04 -14.03 16.86
N GLY A 176 24.46 -14.75 17.82
CA GLY A 176 24.16 -16.17 17.73
C GLY A 176 25.37 -17.07 18.04
N PRO A 177 25.26 -18.38 17.76
CA PRO A 177 26.32 -19.33 18.04
C PRO A 177 27.56 -19.08 17.18
N ALA A 178 28.69 -19.63 17.63
CA ALA A 178 29.93 -19.63 16.89
C ALA A 178 29.78 -20.27 15.50
N MET A 179 30.64 -19.85 14.57
CA MET A 179 30.65 -20.30 13.19
C MET A 179 30.78 -21.82 13.11
N THR A 180 29.75 -22.46 12.55
CA THR A 180 29.78 -23.87 12.21
C THR A 180 30.06 -24.06 10.73
N PRO A 181 30.44 -25.26 10.28
CA PRO A 181 30.55 -25.56 8.86
C PRO A 181 29.21 -25.31 8.14
N PRO A 182 29.20 -24.80 6.89
CA PRO A 182 27.97 -24.51 6.13
C PRO A 182 26.97 -25.67 6.03
N ALA A 183 27.45 -26.91 6.16
CA ALA A 183 26.62 -28.11 6.20
C ALA A 183 25.64 -28.14 7.39
N GLN A 184 25.98 -27.49 8.50
CA GLN A 184 25.23 -27.50 9.76
C GLN A 184 24.40 -26.22 9.98
N TRP A 185 24.45 -25.27 9.04
CA TRP A 185 23.68 -24.02 9.13
C TRP A 185 22.18 -24.28 9.03
N LEU A 186 21.39 -23.35 9.57
CA LEU A 186 19.94 -23.43 9.47
C LEU A 186 19.50 -23.32 8.00
N PRO A 187 18.37 -23.96 7.62
CA PRO A 187 17.93 -23.99 6.21
C PRO A 187 17.77 -22.60 5.59
N HIS A 188 17.27 -21.63 6.36
CA HIS A 188 17.11 -20.25 5.91
C HIS A 188 18.45 -19.52 5.74
N GLU A 189 19.43 -19.78 6.62
CA GLU A 189 20.79 -19.22 6.51
C GLU A 189 21.50 -19.74 5.25
N ARG A 190 21.36 -21.03 4.95
CA ARG A 190 21.87 -21.66 3.72
C ARG A 190 21.22 -21.07 2.47
N ALA A 191 19.91 -20.86 2.50
CA ALA A 191 19.21 -20.24 1.39
C ALA A 191 19.69 -18.79 1.14
N LEU A 192 19.91 -18.01 2.20
CA LEU A 192 20.48 -16.67 2.10
C LEU A 192 21.93 -16.69 1.60
N LEU A 193 22.75 -17.64 2.07
CA LEU A 193 24.10 -17.86 1.56
C LEU A 193 24.09 -18.11 0.05
N ALA A 194 23.19 -18.98 -0.43
CA ALA A 194 23.07 -19.24 -1.85
C ALA A 194 22.70 -17.97 -2.64
N VAL A 195 21.71 -17.22 -2.17
CA VAL A 195 21.24 -15.99 -2.84
C VAL A 195 22.35 -14.93 -2.89
N PHE A 196 22.95 -14.60 -1.74
CA PHE A 196 23.98 -13.57 -1.66
C PHE A 196 25.27 -14.02 -2.33
N GLY A 197 25.66 -15.28 -2.13
CA GLY A 197 26.89 -15.85 -2.66
C GLY A 197 26.88 -15.99 -4.18
N LEU A 198 25.74 -16.32 -4.80
CA LEU A 198 25.62 -16.33 -6.27
C LEU A 198 25.95 -14.96 -6.86
N GLN A 199 25.56 -13.88 -6.18
CA GLN A 199 25.82 -12.53 -6.65
C GLN A 199 27.24 -12.06 -6.33
N VAL A 200 27.75 -12.32 -5.14
CA VAL A 200 29.10 -11.87 -4.72
C VAL A 200 30.21 -12.71 -5.35
N PHE A 201 30.13 -14.04 -5.25
CA PHE A 201 31.22 -14.92 -5.65
C PHE A 201 31.11 -15.38 -7.11
N SER A 202 29.89 -15.62 -7.59
CA SER A 202 29.68 -16.08 -8.98
C SER A 202 29.30 -14.97 -9.95
N GLY A 203 29.06 -13.73 -9.49
CA GLY A 203 28.62 -12.61 -10.34
C GLY A 203 27.26 -12.80 -11.02
N ASP A 204 26.47 -13.80 -10.60
CA ASP A 204 25.27 -14.28 -11.29
C ASP A 204 24.00 -13.69 -10.66
N ARG A 205 23.79 -12.38 -10.90
CA ARG A 205 22.63 -11.64 -10.36
C ARG A 205 21.29 -12.20 -10.85
N LYS A 206 21.25 -12.73 -12.08
CA LYS A 206 20.04 -13.32 -12.66
C LYS A 206 19.68 -14.61 -11.93
N ALA A 207 20.65 -15.49 -11.66
CA ALA A 207 20.38 -16.69 -10.86
C ALA A 207 19.98 -16.36 -9.42
N ALA A 208 20.63 -15.39 -8.77
CA ALA A 208 20.25 -14.96 -7.42
C ALA A 208 18.79 -14.43 -7.35
N THR A 209 18.41 -13.60 -8.32
CA THR A 209 17.05 -13.06 -8.46
C THR A 209 16.04 -14.18 -8.71
N LYS A 210 16.37 -15.11 -9.61
CA LYS A 210 15.52 -16.26 -9.92
C LYS A 210 15.33 -17.17 -8.71
N LEU A 211 16.41 -17.48 -7.99
CA LEU A 211 16.36 -18.30 -6.78
C LEU A 211 15.45 -17.68 -5.71
N LEU A 212 15.53 -16.36 -5.49
CA LEU A 212 14.62 -15.67 -4.58
C LEU A 212 13.16 -15.73 -5.05
N ASP A 213 12.92 -15.54 -6.34
CA ASP A 213 11.56 -15.62 -6.88
C ASP A 213 11.01 -17.05 -6.78
N ASP A 214 11.83 -18.07 -6.99
CA ASP A 214 11.47 -19.47 -6.84
C ASP A 214 11.21 -19.83 -5.36
N LEU A 215 12.03 -19.32 -4.43
CA LEU A 215 11.78 -19.45 -2.99
C LEU A 215 10.44 -18.80 -2.61
N ASN A 216 10.20 -17.55 -3.04
CA ASN A 216 8.95 -16.87 -2.76
C ASN A 216 7.73 -17.57 -3.40
N ARG A 217 7.88 -18.13 -4.61
CA ARG A 217 6.82 -18.90 -5.27
C ARG A 217 6.56 -20.24 -4.59
N SER A 218 7.56 -20.84 -3.95
CA SER A 218 7.38 -22.08 -3.19
C SER A 218 6.47 -21.91 -1.97
N CYS A 219 6.30 -20.68 -1.49
CA CYS A 219 5.30 -20.34 -0.47
C CYS A 219 3.86 -20.44 -1.00
N LEU A 220 3.63 -20.53 -2.32
CA LEU A 220 2.31 -20.65 -2.93
C LEU A 220 2.01 -22.10 -3.31
N ILE A 221 0.99 -22.69 -2.69
CA ILE A 221 0.47 -24.00 -3.06
C ILE A 221 -0.79 -23.81 -3.90
N ARG A 222 -0.65 -24.16 -5.19
CA ARG A 222 -1.78 -24.22 -6.11
C ARG A 222 -2.55 -25.51 -5.86
N ARG A 223 -3.84 -25.39 -5.58
CA ARG A 223 -4.76 -26.51 -5.40
C ARG A 223 -5.73 -26.53 -6.56
N LEU A 224 -5.93 -27.71 -7.15
CA LEU A 224 -6.90 -27.87 -8.23
C LEU A 224 -8.32 -27.68 -7.67
N PHE A 225 -9.14 -26.86 -8.33
CA PHE A 225 -10.52 -26.53 -7.94
C PHE A 225 -10.71 -25.87 -6.55
N ARG A 226 -9.64 -25.41 -5.89
CA ARG A 226 -9.71 -24.71 -4.60
C ARG A 226 -8.89 -23.42 -4.61
N ALA A 227 -9.20 -22.53 -3.68
CA ALA A 227 -8.37 -21.34 -3.46
C ALA A 227 -6.91 -21.74 -3.16
N PRO A 228 -5.93 -20.98 -3.67
CA PRO A 228 -4.53 -21.22 -3.36
C PRO A 228 -4.27 -21.07 -1.86
N GLU A 229 -3.35 -21.89 -1.37
CA GLU A 229 -2.86 -21.80 0.01
C GLU A 229 -1.50 -21.11 0.03
N PHE A 230 -1.31 -20.23 1.00
CA PHE A 230 -0.09 -19.44 1.17
C PHE A 230 0.61 -19.86 2.46
N ARG A 231 1.90 -20.16 2.38
CA ARG A 231 2.76 -20.49 3.52
C ARG A 231 3.66 -19.32 3.89
N THR A 232 4.00 -19.21 5.16
CA THR A 232 4.93 -18.20 5.67
C THR A 232 6.38 -18.54 5.29
N GLU A 233 6.72 -19.83 5.29
CA GLU A 233 8.07 -20.31 5.00
C GLU A 233 8.19 -20.96 3.61
N PRO A 234 9.30 -20.72 2.89
CA PRO A 234 9.58 -21.34 1.61
C PRO A 234 10.11 -22.77 1.75
N VAL A 235 10.13 -23.49 0.62
CA VAL A 235 10.75 -24.81 0.52
C VAL A 235 12.27 -24.65 0.29
N TRP A 236 13.05 -24.89 1.35
CA TRP A 236 14.50 -24.67 1.36
C TRP A 236 15.30 -25.53 0.38
N GLN A 237 14.78 -26.72 0.02
CA GLN A 237 15.44 -27.66 -0.90
C GLN A 237 15.75 -27.03 -2.27
N VAL A 238 15.00 -26.01 -2.69
CA VAL A 238 15.23 -25.27 -3.95
C VAL A 238 16.61 -24.60 -3.96
N ALA A 239 17.13 -24.19 -2.79
CA ALA A 239 18.41 -23.51 -2.67
C ALA A 239 19.62 -24.46 -2.68
N GLU A 240 19.45 -25.74 -2.33
CA GLU A 240 20.57 -26.67 -2.08
C GLU A 240 21.52 -26.85 -3.26
N LYS A 241 20.98 -26.90 -4.48
CA LYS A 241 21.80 -26.93 -5.72
C LYS A 241 22.71 -25.71 -5.84
N HIS A 242 22.21 -24.54 -5.43
CA HIS A 242 22.95 -23.28 -5.49
C HIS A 242 23.92 -23.15 -4.32
N VAL A 243 23.60 -23.68 -3.14
CA VAL A 243 24.52 -23.73 -1.99
C VAL A 243 25.81 -24.46 -2.39
N ALA A 244 25.71 -25.66 -2.97
CA ALA A 244 26.87 -26.42 -3.40
C ALA A 244 27.74 -25.66 -4.42
N ARG A 245 27.11 -24.97 -5.38
CA ARG A 245 27.79 -24.11 -6.36
C ARG A 245 28.53 -22.95 -5.71
N VAL A 246 27.89 -22.27 -4.74
CA VAL A 246 28.49 -21.14 -4.02
C VAL A 246 29.67 -21.63 -3.18
N LEU A 247 29.52 -22.72 -2.43
CA LEU A 247 30.60 -23.26 -1.59
C LEU A 247 31.83 -23.68 -2.39
N ALA A 248 31.66 -24.09 -3.65
CA ALA A 248 32.77 -24.41 -4.56
C ALA A 248 33.45 -23.17 -5.18
N SER A 249 32.87 -21.96 -5.01
CA SER A 249 33.41 -20.74 -5.63
C SER A 249 34.63 -20.21 -4.87
N PRO A 250 35.60 -19.59 -5.56
CA PRO A 250 36.77 -19.00 -4.93
C PRO A 250 36.36 -17.85 -4.00
N GLY A 251 37.09 -17.69 -2.88
CA GLY A 251 36.87 -16.61 -1.91
C GLY A 251 35.85 -16.90 -0.81
N VAL A 252 35.03 -17.96 -0.94
CA VAL A 252 34.08 -18.33 0.14
C VAL A 252 34.81 -18.80 1.39
N SER A 253 35.86 -19.59 1.24
CA SER A 253 36.66 -20.10 2.37
C SER A 253 37.37 -18.98 3.14
N GLU A 254 37.87 -17.97 2.43
CA GLU A 254 38.49 -16.78 3.03
C GLU A 254 37.45 -15.91 3.75
N TRP A 255 36.30 -15.68 3.11
CA TRP A 255 35.19 -14.96 3.73
C TRP A 255 34.69 -15.66 5.01
N LEU A 256 34.52 -16.98 5.00
CA LEU A 256 34.12 -17.74 6.19
C LEU A 256 35.11 -17.60 7.34
N LYS A 257 36.42 -17.51 7.06
CA LYS A 257 37.47 -17.30 8.07
C LYS A 257 37.45 -15.89 8.67
N THR A 258 36.85 -14.92 7.98
CA THR A 258 36.79 -13.52 8.43
C THR A 258 35.81 -13.32 9.59
N HIS A 259 34.78 -14.17 9.67
CA HIS A 259 33.64 -13.97 10.55
C HIS A 259 33.53 -15.05 11.62
N ARG A 260 33.15 -14.67 12.85
CA ARG A 260 33.00 -15.62 13.98
C ARG A 260 31.64 -16.26 14.09
N THR A 261 30.58 -15.68 13.53
CA THR A 261 29.22 -16.22 13.61
C THR A 261 28.56 -16.28 12.23
N VAL A 262 27.56 -17.14 12.08
CA VAL A 262 26.83 -17.28 10.80
C VAL A 262 26.09 -16.00 10.44
N ARG A 263 25.43 -15.37 11.43
CA ARG A 263 24.67 -14.13 11.23
C ARG A 263 25.57 -12.96 10.85
N SER A 264 26.73 -12.79 11.53
CA SER A 264 27.70 -11.73 11.19
C SER A 264 28.27 -11.93 9.79
N ALA A 265 28.55 -13.18 9.39
CA ALA A 265 28.98 -13.49 8.03
C ALA A 265 27.92 -13.10 6.99
N LEU A 266 26.66 -13.51 7.17
CA LEU A 266 25.57 -13.19 6.23
C LEU A 266 25.33 -11.69 6.11
N VAL A 267 25.31 -10.97 7.24
CA VAL A 267 25.18 -9.50 7.27
C VAL A 267 26.37 -8.84 6.59
N GLY A 268 27.58 -9.31 6.87
CA GLY A 268 28.80 -8.82 6.23
C GLY A 268 28.82 -9.05 4.71
N LEU A 269 28.32 -10.21 4.26
CA LEU A 269 28.19 -10.53 2.85
C LEU A 269 27.15 -9.63 2.16
N TYR A 270 26.03 -9.38 2.82
CA TYR A 270 24.96 -8.54 2.30
C TYR A 270 25.34 -7.05 2.25
N GLY A 271 26.14 -6.58 3.21
CA GLY A 271 26.66 -5.21 3.29
C GLY A 271 27.64 -4.81 2.18
N ARG A 272 27.87 -5.63 1.15
CA ARG A 272 28.69 -5.32 -0.03
C ARG A 272 27.89 -4.64 -1.16
N ASP A 273 26.81 -3.94 -0.83
CA ASP A 273 25.79 -3.37 -1.74
C ASP A 273 25.32 -4.34 -2.85
N LEU A 274 24.55 -5.36 -2.45
CA LEU A 274 23.99 -6.32 -3.41
C LEU A 274 22.84 -5.76 -4.26
N ARG A 275 22.41 -4.50 -4.10
CA ARG A 275 21.22 -3.94 -4.77
C ARG A 275 20.03 -4.91 -4.79
N LEU A 276 19.86 -5.63 -3.68
CA LEU A 276 18.87 -6.67 -3.49
C LEU A 276 17.98 -6.28 -2.32
N PRO A 277 16.79 -5.70 -2.56
CA PRO A 277 15.97 -5.16 -1.49
C PRO A 277 15.57 -6.23 -0.46
N PRO A 278 15.66 -5.95 0.86
CA PRO A 278 15.28 -6.92 1.89
C PRO A 278 13.83 -7.38 1.80
N ALA A 279 12.94 -6.54 1.26
CA ALA A 279 11.54 -6.89 0.97
C ALA A 279 11.37 -8.18 0.16
N ARG A 280 12.39 -8.60 -0.62
CA ARG A 280 12.36 -9.83 -1.43
C ARG A 280 12.51 -11.12 -0.64
N PHE A 281 12.90 -11.06 0.63
CA PHE A 281 12.99 -12.23 1.52
C PHE A 281 12.17 -12.03 2.80
N ARG A 282 10.97 -11.42 2.67
CA ARG A 282 10.06 -11.09 3.78
C ARG A 282 9.67 -12.28 4.68
N TRP A 283 9.72 -13.50 4.16
CA TRP A 283 9.56 -14.72 4.93
C TRP A 283 10.56 -14.82 6.10
N LEU A 284 11.75 -14.24 5.97
CA LEU A 284 12.80 -14.30 6.98
C LEU A 284 12.40 -13.66 8.31
N LYS A 285 11.55 -12.62 8.28
CA LYS A 285 11.09 -11.97 9.51
C LYS A 285 10.32 -12.93 10.44
N GLY A 286 9.61 -13.90 9.87
CA GLY A 286 8.92 -14.95 10.64
C GLY A 286 9.85 -16.04 11.15
N CYS A 287 10.91 -16.37 10.40
CA CYS A 287 11.87 -17.41 10.77
C CYS A 287 12.95 -16.93 11.75
N ASP A 288 13.59 -15.80 11.44
CA ASP A 288 14.67 -15.18 12.23
C ASP A 288 14.55 -13.65 12.16
N ARG A 289 13.85 -13.10 13.16
CA ARG A 289 13.59 -11.67 13.30
C ARG A 289 14.88 -10.85 13.51
N THR A 290 15.81 -11.37 14.29
CA THR A 290 17.10 -10.70 14.59
C THR A 290 17.94 -10.58 13.32
N LEU A 291 18.07 -11.67 12.56
CA LEU A 291 18.80 -11.67 11.29
C LEU A 291 18.09 -10.79 10.23
N TRP A 292 16.77 -10.80 10.17
CA TRP A 292 16.00 -9.93 9.28
C TRP A 292 16.32 -8.44 9.49
N TYR A 293 16.30 -7.97 10.74
CA TYR A 293 16.62 -6.57 11.05
C TYR A 293 18.11 -6.25 10.88
N GLY A 294 18.99 -7.21 11.15
CA GLY A 294 20.43 -7.09 10.86
C GLY A 294 20.69 -6.88 9.37
N LEU A 295 20.08 -7.69 8.50
CA LEU A 295 20.21 -7.55 7.04
C LEU A 295 19.63 -6.24 6.53
N HIS A 296 18.49 -5.79 7.07
CA HIS A 296 17.90 -4.51 6.72
C HIS A 296 18.81 -3.30 6.98
N THR A 297 19.79 -3.44 7.87
CA THR A 297 20.66 -2.35 8.30
C THR A 297 22.14 -2.62 8.07
N ALA A 298 22.47 -3.67 7.31
CA ALA A 298 23.85 -4.06 7.03
C ALA A 298 24.67 -2.90 6.43
N ASP A 299 24.08 -2.19 5.46
CA ASP A 299 24.74 -1.11 4.70
C ASP A 299 24.36 0.31 5.17
N THR A 300 23.59 0.44 6.27
CA THR A 300 23.10 1.75 6.74
C THR A 300 23.71 2.17 8.07
N ALA A 301 24.06 3.45 8.21
CA ALA A 301 24.63 3.97 9.46
C ALA A 301 23.67 3.82 10.66
N LYS A 302 22.36 4.05 10.46
CA LYS A 302 21.34 3.84 11.48
C LYS A 302 20.91 2.36 11.48
N VAL A 303 20.84 1.77 12.66
CA VAL A 303 20.54 0.34 12.87
C VAL A 303 19.26 0.14 13.67
N PHE A 304 18.57 -0.97 13.44
CA PHE A 304 17.50 -1.43 14.31
C PHE A 304 18.12 -2.10 15.54
N VAL A 305 17.65 -1.73 16.74
CA VAL A 305 18.22 -2.22 18.01
C VAL A 305 18.16 -3.75 18.13
N GLU A 306 17.15 -4.38 17.52
CA GLU A 306 16.95 -5.83 17.54
C GLU A 306 17.98 -6.63 16.72
N GLY A 307 18.74 -5.98 15.83
CA GLY A 307 19.81 -6.60 15.04
C GLY A 307 21.14 -5.86 15.14
N ALA A 308 21.26 -4.89 16.05
CA ALA A 308 22.39 -3.99 16.14
C ALA A 308 23.70 -4.72 16.49
N GLY A 309 23.65 -5.71 17.38
CA GLY A 309 24.82 -6.51 17.78
C GLY A 309 25.43 -7.27 16.59
N ILE A 310 24.60 -7.88 15.75
CA ILE A 310 25.05 -8.59 14.54
C ILE A 310 25.78 -7.63 13.59
N VAL A 311 25.19 -6.44 13.36
CA VAL A 311 25.75 -5.44 12.44
C VAL A 311 27.06 -4.86 12.99
N ALA A 312 27.13 -4.59 14.30
CA ALA A 312 28.33 -4.11 14.95
C ALA A 312 29.48 -5.12 14.81
N GLN A 313 29.21 -6.40 15.11
CA GLN A 313 30.18 -7.48 14.98
C GLN A 313 30.65 -7.63 13.53
N ALA A 314 29.73 -7.71 12.56
CA ALA A 314 30.08 -7.85 11.15
C ALA A 314 30.96 -6.71 10.64
N ARG A 315 30.69 -5.46 11.06
CA ARG A 315 31.51 -4.30 10.70
C ARG A 315 32.88 -4.32 11.37
N ALA A 316 32.96 -4.71 12.63
CA ALA A 316 34.20 -4.82 13.37
C ALA A 316 35.12 -5.89 12.75
N GLU A 317 34.56 -7.06 12.40
CA GLU A 317 35.28 -8.15 11.73
C GLU A 317 35.81 -7.74 10.35
N GLN A 318 34.97 -7.06 9.55
CA GLN A 318 35.39 -6.55 8.24
C GLN A 318 36.47 -5.49 8.34
N LEU A 319 36.37 -4.59 9.32
CA LEU A 319 37.38 -3.58 9.57
C LEU A 319 38.71 -4.22 10.01
N ALA A 320 38.65 -5.17 10.94
CA ALA A 320 39.82 -5.92 11.40
C ALA A 320 40.51 -6.64 10.23
N ALA A 321 39.75 -7.34 9.39
CA ALA A 321 40.29 -8.00 8.20
C ALA A 321 40.93 -7.03 7.21
N ARG A 322 40.31 -5.87 6.95
CA ARG A 322 40.89 -4.82 6.09
C ARG A 322 42.20 -4.26 6.65
N LEU A 323 42.32 -4.19 7.97
CA LEU A 323 43.51 -3.68 8.66
C LEU A 323 44.57 -4.77 8.95
N GLY A 324 44.30 -6.04 8.62
CA GLY A 324 45.19 -7.16 8.96
C GLY A 324 45.28 -7.47 10.46
N LEU A 325 44.27 -7.04 11.23
CA LEU A 325 44.17 -7.26 12.68
C LEU A 325 43.49 -8.60 13.00
N PRO A 326 43.74 -9.17 14.18
CA PRO A 326 43.03 -10.38 14.62
C PRO A 326 41.52 -10.13 14.69
N CYS A 327 40.75 -11.17 14.36
CA CYS A 327 39.28 -11.11 14.38
C CYS A 327 38.79 -10.80 15.81
N PRO A 328 37.99 -9.74 16.01
CA PRO A 328 37.57 -9.30 17.33
C PRO A 328 36.80 -10.40 18.06
N PRO A 329 36.95 -10.52 19.40
CA PRO A 329 36.09 -11.42 20.18
C PRO A 329 34.62 -11.01 20.06
N LEU A 330 33.72 -11.90 20.47
CA LEU A 330 32.35 -11.47 20.79
C LEU A 330 32.45 -10.41 21.91
N MET A 331 31.63 -9.36 21.83
CA MET A 331 31.84 -8.11 22.57
C MET A 331 31.63 -8.25 24.08
#